data_AF-A0A821LL83-F1
#
_entry.id   AF-A0A821LL83-F1
#
_cell.length_a   1.000
_cell.length_b   1.000
_cell.length_c   1.000
_cell.angle_alpha   90.00
_cell.angle_beta   90.00
_cell.angle_gamma   90.00
#
_symmetry.space_group_name_H-M   'P 1'
#
loop_
_entity.id
_entity.type
_entity.pdbx_description
1 polymer ?
#
loop_
_entity_poly.entity_id
_entity_poly.type
_entity_poly.pdbx_seq_one_letter_code
_entity_poly.pdbx_strand_id
1 'polypeptide(L)'
;MSEKPYHNEPGFEHERTSGDSKTYNEIIKHETLRVAVCEMLENENSCPKQLREVMIKQFFDFYDYYIEVCTENSNKDGQPMTDPFGDRRGVFEYELLLQRFKKLKTKFESSQNLNNNASSSRSSSTSGSKHQQMDARTREIIHDAVALDSTTT
;
A
#
# COMPACT_ATOMS: atom_id res chain seq x y z
N MET A 1 9.54 2.14 -9.42
CA MET A 1 10.60 2.99 -8.85
C MET A 1 11.85 2.14 -8.67
N SER A 2 13.04 2.72 -8.78
CA SER A 2 14.30 1.99 -8.54
C SER A 2 14.52 1.75 -7.04
N GLU A 3 15.33 0.75 -6.70
CA GLU A 3 15.66 0.41 -5.29
C GLU A 3 16.50 1.50 -4.61
N LYS A 4 17.30 2.24 -5.39
CA LYS A 4 18.17 3.32 -4.92
C LYS A 4 17.93 4.59 -5.74
N PRO A 5 16.81 5.30 -5.53
CA PRO A 5 16.45 6.51 -6.25
C PRO A 5 17.48 7.64 -6.17
N TYR A 6 18.33 7.64 -5.13
CA TYR A 6 19.43 8.61 -5.00
C TYR A 6 20.37 8.61 -6.22
N HIS A 7 20.65 7.45 -6.81
CA HIS A 7 21.56 7.32 -7.95
C HIS A 7 20.94 7.71 -9.30
N ASN A 8 19.65 8.08 -9.31
CA ASN A 8 19.01 8.58 -10.53
C ASN A 8 19.38 10.04 -10.82
N GLU A 9 19.92 10.76 -9.83
CA GLU A 9 20.33 12.15 -9.97
C GLU A 9 21.69 12.26 -10.68
N PRO A 10 21.84 13.09 -11.73
CA PRO A 10 23.11 13.28 -12.42
C PRO A 10 24.24 13.71 -11.46
N GLY A 11 25.34 12.97 -11.43
CA GLY A 11 26.47 13.25 -10.54
C GLY A 11 26.33 12.68 -9.12
N PHE A 12 25.38 11.78 -8.90
CA PHE A 12 25.15 11.05 -7.64
C PHE A 12 25.20 9.53 -7.82
N GLU A 13 25.89 9.04 -8.86
CA GLU A 13 26.13 7.61 -9.10
C GLU A 13 26.86 6.97 -7.92
N HIS A 14 27.63 7.77 -7.18
CA HIS A 14 28.28 7.40 -5.92
C HIS A 14 27.76 8.29 -4.78
N GLU A 15 27.67 7.72 -3.58
CA GLU A 15 27.33 8.48 -2.38
C GLU A 15 28.40 9.53 -2.09
N ARG A 16 27.99 10.78 -1.80
CA ARG A 16 28.94 11.84 -1.39
C ARG A 16 29.38 11.62 0.05
N THR A 17 28.43 11.28 0.90
CA THR A 17 28.62 10.84 2.27
C THR A 17 28.05 9.44 2.41
N SER A 18 28.78 8.56 3.11
CA SER A 18 28.30 7.21 3.33
C SER A 18 26.93 7.22 4.03
N GLY A 19 25.95 6.54 3.43
CA GLY A 19 24.59 6.48 3.94
C GLY A 19 23.61 7.49 3.32
N ASP A 20 24.05 8.32 2.38
CA ASP A 20 23.16 9.25 1.67
C ASP A 20 22.01 8.52 0.96
N SER A 21 22.29 7.44 0.22
CA SER A 21 21.24 6.69 -0.47
C SER A 21 20.27 6.06 0.51
N LYS A 22 20.75 5.58 1.66
CA LYS A 22 19.89 5.02 2.70
C LYS A 22 18.99 6.09 3.30
N THR A 23 19.55 7.23 3.68
CA THR A 23 18.81 8.36 4.26
C THR A 23 17.74 8.84 3.29
N TYR A 24 18.08 8.98 2.01
CA TYR A 24 17.12 9.35 0.98
C TYR A 24 16.00 8.30 0.82
N ASN A 25 16.33 7.01 0.82
CA ASN A 25 15.33 5.95 0.76
C ASN A 25 14.34 5.99 1.93
N GLU A 26 14.79 6.34 3.12
CA GLU A 26 13.93 6.48 4.30
C GLU A 26 12.95 7.64 4.13
N ILE A 27 13.42 8.78 3.60
CA ILE A 27 12.58 9.94 3.27
C ILE A 27 11.54 9.57 2.22
N ILE A 28 11.96 8.95 1.11
CA ILE A 28 11.06 8.53 0.04
C ILE A 28 10.02 7.52 0.55
N LYS A 29 10.41 6.60 1.41
CA LYS A 29 9.48 5.64 2.04
C LYS A 29 8.43 6.37 2.87
N HIS A 30 8.84 7.30 3.73
CA HIS A 30 7.91 8.09 4.54
C HIS A 30 6.92 8.88 3.67
N GLU A 31 7.44 9.62 2.68
CA GLU A 31 6.61 10.44 1.81
C GLU A 31 5.67 9.62 0.92
N THR A 32 6.09 8.42 0.52
CA THR A 32 5.23 7.47 -0.21
C THR A 32 4.03 7.07 0.64
N LEU A 33 4.23 6.71 1.92
CA LEU A 33 3.14 6.39 2.83
C LEU A 33 2.24 7.61 3.06
N ARG A 34 2.83 8.78 3.33
CA ARG A 34 2.12 10.02 3.66
C ARG A 34 1.24 10.52 2.52
N VAL A 35 1.79 10.58 1.31
CA VAL A 35 1.16 11.20 0.14
C VAL A 35 0.51 10.14 -0.74
N ALA A 36 1.31 9.23 -1.27
CA ALA A 36 0.85 8.29 -2.30
C ALA A 36 -0.14 7.24 -1.76
N VAL A 37 -0.13 6.97 -0.46
CA VAL A 37 -1.12 6.09 0.18
C VAL A 37 -2.17 6.90 0.94
N CYS A 38 -1.81 7.61 2.01
CA CYS A 38 -2.81 8.25 2.86
C CYS A 38 -3.57 9.38 2.14
N GLU A 39 -2.90 10.39 1.57
CA GLU A 39 -3.60 11.50 0.91
C GLU A 39 -4.45 11.03 -0.29
N MET A 40 -3.94 10.08 -1.06
CA MET A 40 -4.66 9.49 -2.19
C MET A 40 -5.96 8.78 -1.76
N LEU A 41 -5.95 8.06 -0.65
CA LEU A 41 -7.12 7.32 -0.14
C LEU A 41 -8.09 8.20 0.67
N GLU A 42 -7.56 9.24 1.32
CA GLU A 42 -8.34 10.23 2.07
C GLU A 42 -9.14 11.16 1.15
N ASN A 43 -8.55 11.57 0.02
CA ASN A 43 -9.21 12.41 -0.97
C ASN A 43 -9.97 11.56 -2.01
N GLU A 44 -11.31 11.55 -1.92
CA GLU A 44 -12.15 10.70 -2.77
C GLU A 44 -12.15 11.08 -4.25
N ASN A 45 -11.74 12.31 -4.57
CA ASN A 45 -11.71 12.85 -5.93
C ASN A 45 -10.30 12.81 -6.57
N SER A 46 -9.33 12.19 -5.90
CA SER A 46 -7.94 12.13 -6.36
C SER A 46 -7.74 11.25 -7.61
N CYS A 47 -8.63 10.29 -7.85
CA CYS A 47 -8.58 9.41 -9.02
C CYS A 47 -9.98 8.92 -9.44
N PRO A 48 -10.15 8.43 -10.69
CA PRO A 48 -11.38 7.80 -11.16
C PRO A 48 -11.86 6.66 -10.24
N LYS A 49 -13.18 6.51 -10.09
CA LYS A 49 -13.82 5.54 -9.16
C LYS A 49 -13.29 4.11 -9.32
N GLN A 50 -13.12 3.65 -10.56
CA GLN A 50 -12.63 2.31 -10.87
C GLN A 50 -11.20 2.09 -10.35
N LEU A 51 -10.33 3.09 -10.52
CA LEU A 51 -8.97 3.03 -9.98
C LEU A 51 -8.99 3.10 -8.46
N ARG A 52 -9.89 3.90 -7.88
CA ARG A 52 -10.05 4.00 -6.43
C ARG A 52 -10.46 2.67 -5.79
N GLU A 53 -11.36 1.92 -6.40
CA GLU A 53 -11.75 0.58 -5.91
C GLU A 53 -10.56 -0.38 -5.89
N VAL A 54 -9.72 -0.36 -6.93
CA VAL A 54 -8.48 -1.13 -6.98
C VAL A 54 -7.51 -0.68 -5.89
N MET A 55 -7.36 0.63 -5.67
CA MET A 55 -6.51 1.17 -4.60
C MET A 55 -6.98 0.75 -3.21
N ILE A 56 -8.29 0.74 -2.95
CA ILE A 56 -8.84 0.29 -1.67
C ILE A 56 -8.58 -1.21 -1.46
N LYS A 57 -8.71 -2.03 -2.51
CA LYS A 57 -8.37 -3.45 -2.43
C LYS A 57 -6.88 -3.65 -2.08
N GLN A 58 -5.98 -3.01 -2.82
CA GLN A 58 -4.55 -3.08 -2.54
C GLN A 58 -4.19 -2.53 -1.16
N PHE A 59 -4.90 -1.50 -0.69
CA PHE A 59 -4.71 -0.97 0.65
C PHE A 59 -4.89 -2.06 1.73
N PHE A 60 -5.90 -2.91 1.61
CA PHE A 60 -6.07 -4.04 2.52
C PHE A 60 -4.99 -5.11 2.35
N ASP A 61 -4.63 -5.43 1.11
CA ASP A 61 -3.58 -6.43 0.81
C ASP A 61 -2.22 -6.04 1.43
N PHE A 62 -1.92 -4.74 1.51
CA PHE A 62 -0.67 -4.20 2.08
C PHE A 62 -0.82 -3.59 3.48
N TYR A 63 -1.99 -3.73 4.12
CA TYR A 63 -2.26 -3.02 5.38
C TYR A 63 -1.25 -3.36 6.48
N ASP A 64 -0.98 -4.65 6.68
CA ASP A 64 -0.07 -5.10 7.73
C ASP A 64 1.36 -4.60 7.50
N TYR A 65 1.80 -4.54 6.24
CA TYR A 65 3.09 -3.95 5.86
C TYR A 65 3.16 -2.46 6.23
N TYR A 66 2.10 -1.68 5.99
CA TYR A 66 2.08 -0.27 6.38
C TYR A 66 2.19 -0.08 7.91
N ILE A 67 1.49 -0.93 8.68
CA ILE A 67 1.54 -0.90 10.14
C ILE A 67 2.93 -1.29 10.65
N GLU A 68 3.53 -2.33 10.08
CA GLU A 68 4.87 -2.80 10.41
C GLU A 68 5.89 -1.69 10.16
N VAL A 69 5.91 -1.09 8.96
CA VAL A 69 6.83 0.01 8.63
C VAL A 69 6.70 1.19 9.60
N CYS A 70 5.48 1.61 9.95
CA CYS A 70 5.29 2.69 10.92
C CYS A 70 5.78 2.29 12.32
N THR A 71 5.56 1.04 12.72
CA THR A 71 5.96 0.55 14.06
C THR A 71 7.47 0.43 14.18
N GLU A 72 8.13 -0.16 13.18
CA GLU A 72 9.59 -0.32 13.13
C GLU A 72 10.34 1.01 13.09
N ASN A 73 9.74 2.05 12.53
CA ASN A 73 10.37 3.38 12.41
C ASN A 73 9.85 4.39 13.44
N SER A 74 9.10 3.93 14.45
CA SER A 74 8.58 4.79 15.53
C SER A 74 9.68 5.54 16.29
N ASN A 75 10.88 4.98 16.37
CA ASN A 75 12.05 5.64 16.99
C ASN A 75 12.54 6.89 16.24
N LYS A 76 12.08 7.12 15.00
CA LYS A 76 12.42 8.29 14.18
C LYS A 76 11.35 9.38 14.26
N ASP A 77 10.22 9.12 14.92
CA ASP A 77 9.15 10.10 15.01
C ASP A 77 9.64 11.43 15.60
N GLY A 78 9.26 12.55 14.97
CA GLY A 78 9.73 13.89 15.30
C GLY A 78 11.16 14.23 14.85
N GLN A 79 11.94 13.28 14.33
CA GLN A 79 13.29 13.56 13.82
C GLN A 79 13.24 14.28 12.45
N PRO A 80 14.15 15.22 12.19
CA PRO A 80 14.20 15.94 10.91
C PRO A 80 14.61 15.01 9.76
N MET A 81 13.88 15.12 8.64
CA MET A 81 14.26 14.50 7.37
C MET A 81 15.42 15.27 6.75
N THR A 82 16.64 14.75 6.90
CA THR A 82 17.85 15.37 6.37
C THR A 82 18.08 14.89 4.94
N ASP A 83 17.59 15.66 3.96
CA ASP A 83 17.72 15.32 2.55
C ASP A 83 19.18 15.50 2.07
N PRO A 84 19.83 14.47 1.50
CA PRO A 84 21.20 14.57 0.96
C PRO A 84 21.38 15.62 -0.15
N PHE A 85 20.29 16.01 -0.82
CA PHE A 85 20.27 17.04 -1.86
C PHE A 85 20.04 18.45 -1.31
N GLY A 86 19.81 18.58 0.00
CA GLY A 86 19.63 19.87 0.69
C GLY A 86 18.20 20.40 0.72
N ASP A 87 17.23 19.62 0.26
CA ASP A 87 15.80 19.99 0.31
C ASP A 87 15.23 19.99 1.74
N ARG A 88 14.28 20.89 1.99
CA ARG A 88 13.55 20.96 3.27
C ARG A 88 12.30 20.08 3.20
N ARG A 89 12.33 18.93 3.87
CA ARG A 89 11.25 17.92 3.84
C ARG A 89 10.35 17.90 5.07
N GLY A 90 10.79 18.45 6.21
CA GLY A 90 10.05 18.42 7.49
C GLY A 90 10.62 17.38 8.46
N VAL A 91 9.73 16.73 9.23
CA VAL A 91 10.08 15.69 10.22
C VAL A 91 9.36 14.39 9.87
N PHE A 92 9.89 13.26 10.34
CA PHE A 92 9.17 11.98 10.28
C PHE A 92 7.98 11.99 11.25
N GLU A 93 6.81 11.52 10.80
CA GLU A 93 5.55 11.49 11.57
C GLU A 93 4.90 10.10 11.47
N TYR A 94 5.66 9.04 11.76
CA TYR A 94 5.20 7.65 11.70
C TYR A 94 4.04 7.35 12.66
N GLU A 95 3.97 8.00 13.83
CA GLU A 95 2.84 7.84 14.75
C GLU A 95 1.54 8.40 14.14
N LEU A 96 1.62 9.57 13.48
CA LEU A 96 0.49 10.16 12.78
C LEU A 96 0.05 9.30 11.59
N LEU A 97 1.00 8.76 10.82
CA LEU A 97 0.70 7.84 9.72
C LEU A 97 -0.01 6.57 10.22
N LEU A 98 0.44 6.00 11.34
CA LEU A 98 -0.20 4.84 11.96
C LEU A 98 -1.67 5.13 12.32
N GLN A 99 -1.95 6.31 12.88
CA GLN A 99 -3.32 6.74 13.18
C GLN A 99 -4.17 6.90 11.91
N ARG A 100 -3.60 7.49 10.85
CA ARG A 100 -4.27 7.66 9.55
C ARG A 100 -4.62 6.31 8.92
N PHE A 101 -3.72 5.33 8.95
CA PHE A 101 -4.00 3.98 8.44
C PHE A 101 -5.13 3.28 9.19
N LYS A 102 -5.11 3.32 10.53
CA LYS A 102 -6.20 2.75 11.34
C LYS A 102 -7.54 3.40 11.02
N LYS A 103 -7.56 4.73 10.90
CA LYS A 103 -8.76 5.49 10.52
C LYS A 103 -9.29 5.11 9.13
N LEU A 104 -8.40 4.98 8.15
CA LEU A 104 -8.75 4.56 6.78
C LEU A 104 -9.34 3.15 6.75
N LYS A 105 -8.72 2.20 7.47
CA LYS A 105 -9.23 0.83 7.58
C LYS A 105 -10.66 0.79 8.12
N THR A 106 -10.91 1.46 9.25
CA THR A 106 -12.25 1.54 9.83
C THR A 106 -13.26 2.21 8.90
N LYS A 107 -12.86 3.29 8.19
CA LYS A 107 -13.72 3.97 7.19
C LYS A 107 -14.14 3.02 6.07
N PHE A 108 -13.20 2.25 5.52
CA PHE A 108 -13.48 1.37 4.38
C PHE A 108 -14.25 0.12 4.80
N GLU A 109 -13.94 -0.50 5.94
CA GLU A 109 -14.71 -1.64 6.46
C GLU A 109 -16.17 -1.26 6.74
N SER A 110 -16.41 -0.07 7.32
CA SER A 110 -17.76 0.43 7.57
C SER A 110 -18.55 0.63 6.27
N SER A 111 -17.89 1.15 5.23
CA SER A 111 -18.50 1.40 3.91
C SER A 111 -18.85 0.11 3.17
N GLN A 112 -18.01 -0.92 3.26
CA GLN A 112 -18.27 -2.24 2.67
C GLN A 112 -19.44 -2.95 3.36
N ASN A 113 -19.53 -2.87 4.68
CA ASN A 113 -20.63 -3.46 5.45
C ASN A 113 -21.99 -2.83 5.14
N LEU A 114 -22.03 -1.50 4.95
CA LEU A 114 -23.23 -0.78 4.51
C LEU A 114 -23.72 -1.26 3.13
N ASN A 115 -22.79 -1.44 2.18
CA ASN A 115 -23.12 -1.88 0.82
C ASN A 115 -23.64 -3.34 0.80
N ASN A 116 -23.07 -4.21 1.62
CA ASN A 116 -23.50 -5.61 1.73
C ASN A 116 -24.90 -5.73 2.36
N ASN A 117 -25.24 -4.91 3.37
CA ASN A 117 -26.55 -4.97 4.04
C ASN A 117 -27.69 -4.31 3.22
N ALA A 118 -27.36 -3.32 2.38
CA ALA A 118 -28.30 -2.78 1.39
C ALA A 118 -28.63 -3.78 0.26
N SER A 119 -27.74 -4.74 0.00
CA SER A 119 -27.89 -5.77 -1.02
C SER A 119 -28.72 -6.97 -0.54
N SER A 120 -28.69 -7.29 0.76
CA SER A 120 -29.44 -8.39 1.38
C SER A 120 -30.92 -8.07 1.66
N SER A 121 -31.32 -6.79 1.63
CA SER A 121 -32.70 -6.35 1.89
C SER A 121 -33.61 -6.31 0.65
N ARG A 122 -33.12 -6.74 -0.53
CA ARG A 122 -33.89 -6.77 -1.79
C ARG A 122 -34.31 -8.16 -2.28
N SER A 123 -33.99 -9.23 -1.57
CA SER A 123 -34.38 -10.59 -1.95
C SER A 123 -35.47 -11.15 -1.03
N SER A 124 -36.72 -10.77 -1.32
CA SER A 124 -37.92 -11.50 -0.88
C SER A 124 -38.73 -11.95 -2.11
N SER A 125 -38.98 -13.26 -2.19
CA SER A 125 -39.69 -14.07 -3.23
C SER A 125 -38.89 -14.30 -4.53
N THR A 126 -38.53 -15.54 -4.93
CA THR A 126 -39.40 -16.71 -5.10
C THR A 126 -38.61 -18.02 -4.93
N SER A 127 -39.26 -18.99 -4.27
CA SER A 127 -38.85 -20.36 -3.98
C SER A 127 -38.59 -21.24 -5.20
N GLY A 128 -37.52 -22.04 -5.17
CA GLY A 128 -37.28 -23.15 -6.11
C GLY A 128 -35.99 -23.91 -5.80
N SER A 129 -36.12 -25.04 -5.08
CA SER A 129 -35.04 -25.97 -4.75
C SER A 129 -34.34 -26.53 -6.00
N LYS A 130 -33.00 -26.67 -5.96
CA LYS A 130 -32.24 -27.83 -6.46
C LYS A 130 -30.73 -27.73 -6.18
N HIS A 131 -30.24 -28.77 -5.50
CA HIS A 131 -29.04 -29.54 -5.80
C HIS A 131 -27.64 -28.91 -5.60
N GLN A 132 -27.02 -29.39 -4.51
CA GLN A 132 -25.61 -29.73 -4.30
C GLN A 132 -24.78 -29.98 -5.56
N GLN A 133 -23.72 -29.18 -5.78
CA GLN A 133 -22.45 -29.67 -6.34
C GLN A 133 -21.30 -28.69 -6.03
N MET A 134 -20.24 -29.23 -5.42
CA MET A 134 -18.96 -28.55 -5.24
C MET A 134 -18.21 -28.57 -6.57
N ASP A 135 -17.63 -27.45 -7.00
CA ASP A 135 -16.68 -27.43 -8.11
C ASP A 135 -15.32 -26.89 -7.67
N ALA A 136 -14.41 -27.83 -7.45
CA ALA A 136 -12.99 -27.64 -7.25
C ALA A 136 -12.31 -27.28 -8.58
N ARG A 137 -12.50 -26.04 -9.05
CA ARG A 137 -11.88 -25.58 -10.31
C ARG A 137 -11.38 -24.14 -10.31
N THR A 138 -10.91 -23.64 -9.16
CA THR A 138 -10.21 -22.34 -9.07
C THR A 138 -8.87 -22.44 -8.33
N ARG A 139 -8.24 -23.63 -8.29
CA ARG A 139 -6.94 -23.86 -7.62
C ARG A 139 -5.81 -24.35 -8.53
N GLU A 140 -5.89 -24.09 -9.84
CA GLU A 140 -4.81 -24.37 -10.80
C GLU A 140 -4.62 -23.21 -11.79
N ILE A 141 -4.34 -21.99 -11.29
CA ILE A 141 -3.74 -20.91 -12.10
C ILE A 141 -2.52 -20.29 -11.39
N ILE A 142 -2.12 -20.80 -10.22
CA ILE A 142 -0.94 -20.30 -9.49
C ILE A 142 -0.03 -21.48 -9.14
N HIS A 143 0.62 -22.06 -10.16
CA HIS A 143 1.83 -22.87 -9.92
C HIS A 143 2.84 -22.96 -11.09
N ASP A 144 2.67 -22.21 -12.18
CA ASP A 144 3.64 -22.22 -13.30
C ASP A 144 4.27 -20.84 -13.58
N ALA A 145 4.96 -20.29 -12.58
CA ALA A 145 5.85 -19.14 -12.79
C ALA A 145 7.16 -19.20 -11.98
N VAL A 146 7.50 -20.36 -11.40
CA VAL A 146 8.79 -20.57 -10.71
C VAL A 146 9.33 -21.96 -11.05
N ALA A 147 9.87 -22.13 -12.26
CA ALA A 147 10.89 -23.15 -12.56
C ALA A 147 11.33 -23.13 -14.05
N LEU A 148 11.75 -21.99 -14.61
CA LEU A 148 12.54 -21.99 -15.86
C LEU A 148 13.42 -20.72 -15.94
N ASP A 149 14.47 -20.65 -15.13
CA ASP A 149 15.74 -20.09 -15.61
C ASP A 149 16.91 -20.63 -14.75
N SER A 150 17.11 -21.94 -14.87
CA SER A 150 18.39 -22.56 -14.54
C SER A 150 18.76 -23.42 -15.74
N THR A 151 19.90 -23.09 -16.34
CA THR A 151 20.62 -23.81 -17.41
C THR A 151 20.14 -23.55 -18.85
N THR A 152 20.93 -22.77 -19.61
CA THR A 152 21.56 -23.20 -20.87
C THR A 152 22.69 -22.24 -21.27
N THR A 153 23.91 -22.80 -21.19
CA THR A 153 25.17 -22.50 -21.93
C THR A 153 25.90 -21.18 -21.70
#